data_AF-A0A7Y9IYN2-F1
#
_entry.id   AF-A0A7Y9IYN2-F1
#
_cell.length_a   1.000
_cell.length_b   1.000
_cell.length_c   1.000
_cell.angle_alpha   90.00
_cell.angle_beta   90.00
_cell.angle_gamma   90.00
#
_symmetry.space_group_name_H-M   'P 1'
#
loop_
_entity.id
_entity.type
_entity.pdbx_description
1 polymer ?
#
loop_
_entity_poly.entity_id
_entity_poly.type
_entity_poly.pdbx_seq_one_letter_code
_entity_poly.pdbx_strand_id
1 'polypeptide(L)'
;MQGDRFGIVGRNHVLPYSELVAGLRDARAAWLGARHENPDAVVPDGTTAQGSVEPLDVFDACRRLVEQGAQVVLLPAPGHQHLLPLLVDEVGVPVIGLPPPLPDASTGTPRVAGDDGFQDDHIDRLLADRAASLARRGPRKVFRLGVVGGVGPAATVDFLNKVVRGTDAARDQDHLKILLEQNPQIPDRTAFLLDRGADPAVALYATCKRLERQGASAIAIPCNTAHVFLPRIAHRLHVPIVDMIAETLDCIVRQHGSDVHIGLLATSGTVNSGVYAAAAKQRGLTLLVPSNAAQLKVMNAIYGPLGIKAGYTQGGCETDLQSAINELARIGARALILGCTELPMVVQGHTRDAQGIRMALVDPTEVLARRCIALSLGTP
;
A
#
# COMPACT_ATOMS: atom_id res chain seq x y z
N MET A 1 22.42 -25.49 -5.18
CA MET A 1 21.43 -24.66 -5.89
C MET A 1 20.15 -25.48 -5.99
N GLN A 2 19.15 -25.18 -5.17
CA GLN A 2 17.85 -25.87 -5.25
C GLN A 2 17.18 -25.40 -6.55
N GLY A 3 16.92 -26.31 -7.49
CA GLY A 3 16.21 -26.00 -8.73
C GLY A 3 14.77 -25.55 -8.48
N ASP A 4 14.11 -25.02 -9.51
CA ASP A 4 12.73 -24.51 -9.42
C ASP A 4 11.78 -25.55 -8.79
N ARG A 5 10.92 -25.10 -7.86
CA ARG A 5 10.02 -25.95 -7.06
C ARG A 5 8.55 -25.62 -7.31
N PHE A 6 7.74 -26.61 -7.65
CA PHE A 6 6.36 -26.44 -8.10
C PHE A 6 5.38 -27.26 -7.26
N GLY A 7 4.31 -26.65 -6.76
CA GLY A 7 3.25 -27.36 -6.02
C GLY A 7 2.05 -27.65 -6.91
N ILE A 8 1.43 -28.83 -6.77
CA ILE A 8 0.17 -29.17 -7.45
C ILE A 8 -0.90 -29.46 -6.38
N VAL A 9 -1.97 -28.66 -6.36
CA VAL A 9 -3.10 -28.85 -5.43
C VAL A 9 -3.78 -30.19 -5.74
N GLY A 10 -4.05 -30.98 -4.71
CA GLY A 10 -4.57 -32.36 -4.83
C GLY A 10 -3.50 -33.45 -4.75
N ARG A 11 -2.22 -33.14 -5.00
CA ARG A 11 -1.09 -34.05 -4.71
C ARG A 11 -0.40 -33.74 -3.38
N ASN A 12 -0.54 -32.53 -2.86
CA ASN A 12 0.02 -32.08 -1.57
C ASN A 12 1.56 -32.24 -1.44
N HIS A 13 2.27 -32.22 -2.57
CA HIS A 13 3.73 -32.32 -2.65
C HIS A 13 4.31 -31.26 -3.61
N VAL A 14 5.59 -30.92 -3.39
CA VAL A 14 6.36 -29.98 -4.20
C VAL A 14 7.36 -30.73 -5.07
N LEU A 15 7.25 -30.56 -6.39
CA LEU A 15 8.01 -31.28 -7.41
C LEU A 15 9.11 -30.39 -8.03
N PRO A 16 10.25 -30.96 -8.45
CA PRO A 16 11.19 -30.29 -9.36
C PRO A 16 10.63 -30.24 -10.80
N TYR A 17 11.22 -29.39 -11.65
CA TYR A 17 10.81 -29.27 -13.06
C TYR A 17 10.79 -30.61 -13.81
N SER A 18 11.79 -31.47 -13.56
CA SER A 18 11.94 -32.79 -14.20
C SER A 18 10.73 -33.72 -13.99
N GLU A 19 9.99 -33.53 -12.90
CA GLU A 19 8.83 -34.34 -12.54
C GLU A 19 7.51 -33.62 -12.79
N LEU A 20 7.55 -32.34 -13.17
CA LEU A 20 6.37 -31.49 -13.26
C LEU A 20 5.36 -31.96 -14.32
N VAL A 21 5.85 -32.36 -15.50
CA VAL A 21 4.99 -32.82 -16.61
C VAL A 21 4.26 -34.11 -16.23
N ALA A 22 4.95 -35.09 -15.64
CA ALA A 22 4.32 -36.30 -15.09
C ALA A 22 3.35 -35.94 -13.96
N GLY A 23 3.75 -34.98 -13.11
CA GLY A 23 2.95 -34.34 -12.08
C GLY A 23 1.57 -33.90 -12.56
N LEU A 24 1.55 -33.12 -13.64
CA LEU A 24 0.36 -32.57 -14.29
C LEU A 24 -0.52 -33.66 -14.89
N ARG A 25 0.09 -34.62 -15.58
CA ARG A 25 -0.62 -35.75 -16.21
C ARG A 25 -1.41 -36.54 -15.17
N ASP A 26 -0.78 -36.90 -14.06
CA ASP A 26 -1.42 -37.67 -13.02
C ASP A 26 -2.53 -36.88 -12.31
N ALA A 27 -2.32 -35.58 -12.08
CA ALA A 27 -3.34 -34.72 -11.49
C ALA A 27 -4.59 -34.61 -12.39
N ARG A 28 -4.38 -34.56 -13.72
CA ARG A 28 -5.47 -34.56 -14.70
C ARG A 28 -6.19 -35.91 -14.76
N ALA A 29 -5.45 -37.01 -14.69
CA ALA A 29 -6.01 -38.37 -14.66
C ALA A 29 -6.85 -38.62 -13.40
N ALA A 30 -6.37 -38.21 -12.22
CA ALA A 30 -7.12 -38.30 -10.97
C ALA A 30 -8.44 -37.51 -11.03
N TRP A 31 -8.42 -36.35 -11.69
CA TRP A 31 -9.62 -35.54 -11.91
C TRP A 31 -10.65 -36.21 -12.84
N LEU A 32 -10.19 -36.86 -13.92
CA LEU A 32 -11.06 -37.61 -14.84
C LEU A 32 -11.64 -38.87 -14.19
N GLY A 33 -10.84 -39.60 -13.40
CA GLY A 33 -11.28 -40.80 -12.69
C GLY A 33 -12.41 -40.53 -11.69
N ALA A 34 -12.35 -39.42 -10.97
CA ALA A 34 -13.40 -38.99 -10.04
C ALA A 34 -14.76 -38.70 -10.71
N ARG A 35 -14.78 -38.41 -12.02
CA ARG A 35 -16.03 -38.25 -12.81
C ARG A 35 -16.62 -39.56 -13.30
N HIS A 36 -15.80 -40.59 -13.52
CA HIS A 36 -16.27 -41.88 -14.03
C HIS A 36 -16.99 -42.73 -12.99
N GLU A 37 -16.67 -42.56 -11.70
CA GLU A 37 -17.37 -43.26 -10.62
C GLU A 37 -18.75 -42.65 -10.29
N ASN A 38 -19.08 -41.46 -10.82
CA ASN A 38 -20.41 -40.86 -10.64
C ASN A 38 -20.79 -39.86 -11.76
N PRO A 39 -21.41 -40.31 -12.86
CA PRO A 39 -21.75 -39.47 -14.02
C PRO A 39 -22.85 -38.42 -13.76
N ASP A 40 -23.62 -38.58 -12.68
CA ASP A 40 -24.64 -37.62 -12.20
C ASP A 40 -24.14 -36.68 -11.11
N ALA A 41 -22.82 -36.62 -10.85
CA ALA A 41 -22.22 -35.58 -10.03
C ALA A 41 -22.27 -34.23 -10.75
N VAL A 42 -23.49 -33.67 -10.89
CA VAL A 42 -23.72 -32.24 -10.77
C VAL A 42 -22.91 -31.79 -9.57
N VAL A 43 -22.04 -30.79 -9.70
CA VAL A 43 -21.52 -30.06 -8.54
C VAL A 43 -22.76 -29.51 -7.84
N PRO A 44 -23.24 -30.08 -6.72
CA PRO A 44 -24.39 -29.51 -6.06
C PRO A 44 -23.83 -28.38 -5.20
N ASP A 45 -24.47 -27.22 -5.27
CA ASP A 45 -24.49 -26.32 -4.13
C ASP A 45 -24.58 -27.15 -2.84
N GLY A 46 -23.53 -27.06 -2.01
CA GLY A 46 -23.47 -27.53 -0.62
C GLY A 46 -24.05 -28.91 -0.28
N THR A 47 -23.16 -29.84 0.13
CA THR A 47 -23.39 -31.05 0.97
C THR A 47 -24.06 -32.27 0.30
N THR A 48 -23.68 -33.55 0.50
CA THR A 48 -22.63 -34.28 1.25
C THR A 48 -22.61 -35.74 0.76
N ALA A 49 -21.46 -36.42 0.77
CA ALA A 49 -21.37 -37.86 1.01
C ALA A 49 -20.23 -38.12 2.01
N GLN A 50 -20.62 -38.41 3.25
CA GLN A 50 -19.85 -38.93 4.41
C GLN A 50 -18.32 -38.79 4.37
N GLY A 51 -17.89 -37.62 4.87
CA GLY A 51 -16.50 -37.21 5.08
C GLY A 51 -16.50 -35.70 5.03
N SER A 52 -16.66 -35.05 6.17
CA SER A 52 -16.75 -33.59 6.31
C SER A 52 -15.56 -32.90 5.64
N VAL A 53 -15.75 -32.38 4.42
CA VAL A 53 -14.83 -31.41 3.81
C VAL A 53 -15.65 -30.14 3.64
N GLU A 54 -15.40 -29.19 4.56
CA GLU A 54 -15.97 -27.85 4.47
C GLU A 54 -15.54 -27.17 3.14
N PRO A 55 -16.33 -26.21 2.61
CA PRO A 55 -16.02 -25.50 1.36
C PRO A 55 -14.78 -24.58 1.37
N LEU A 56 -13.68 -24.94 2.05
CA LEU A 56 -12.55 -24.03 2.31
C LEU A 56 -11.15 -24.69 2.45
N ASP A 57 -10.74 -25.65 1.59
CA ASP A 57 -9.35 -26.19 1.63
C ASP A 57 -8.46 -25.81 0.42
N VAL A 58 -8.94 -25.02 -0.54
CA VAL A 58 -8.05 -24.61 -1.65
C VAL A 58 -7.01 -23.57 -1.22
N PHE A 59 -7.39 -22.62 -0.35
CA PHE A 59 -6.48 -21.62 0.21
C PHE A 59 -5.46 -22.27 1.15
N ASP A 60 -5.91 -23.16 2.03
CA ASP A 60 -5.05 -23.90 2.96
C ASP A 60 -4.10 -24.85 2.21
N ALA A 61 -4.58 -25.60 1.21
CA ALA A 61 -3.72 -26.42 0.37
C ALA A 61 -2.64 -25.60 -0.36
N CYS A 62 -3.02 -24.43 -0.92
CA CYS A 62 -2.04 -23.53 -1.54
C CYS A 62 -1.03 -23.02 -0.50
N ARG A 63 -1.46 -22.59 0.69
CA ARG A 63 -0.56 -22.14 1.77
C ARG A 63 0.43 -23.23 2.16
N ARG A 64 -0.03 -24.47 2.37
CA ARG A 64 0.84 -25.61 2.73
C ARG A 64 1.90 -25.88 1.66
N LEU A 65 1.54 -25.83 0.38
CA LEU A 65 2.51 -26.01 -0.71
C LEU A 65 3.57 -24.90 -0.72
N VAL A 66 3.18 -23.65 -0.45
CA VAL A 66 4.13 -22.53 -0.31
C VAL A 66 5.03 -22.69 0.91
N GLU A 67 4.48 -23.12 2.06
CA GLU A 67 5.26 -23.44 3.27
C GLU A 67 6.27 -24.57 3.02
N GLN A 68 5.93 -25.53 2.16
CA GLN A 68 6.84 -26.59 1.70
C GLN A 68 7.88 -26.12 0.68
N GLY A 69 7.82 -24.86 0.26
CA GLY A 69 8.78 -24.20 -0.63
C GLY A 69 8.39 -24.20 -2.10
N ALA A 70 7.10 -24.35 -2.45
CA ALA A 70 6.63 -24.11 -3.81
C ALA A 70 6.79 -22.64 -4.20
N GLN A 71 7.37 -22.40 -5.37
CA GLN A 71 7.54 -21.06 -5.96
C GLN A 71 6.42 -20.71 -6.93
N VAL A 72 5.68 -21.71 -7.42
CA VAL A 72 4.47 -21.60 -8.25
C VAL A 72 3.54 -22.73 -7.83
N VAL A 73 2.25 -22.43 -7.72
CA VAL A 73 1.20 -23.42 -7.42
C VAL A 73 0.34 -23.64 -8.66
N LEU A 74 0.07 -24.90 -8.99
CA LEU A 74 -0.82 -25.32 -10.07
C LEU A 74 -2.11 -25.84 -9.44
N LEU A 75 -3.23 -25.21 -9.80
CA LEU A 75 -4.55 -25.51 -9.28
C LEU A 75 -5.38 -26.20 -10.37
N PRO A 76 -5.78 -27.47 -10.21
CA PRO A 76 -6.83 -28.07 -11.03
C PRO A 76 -8.14 -27.32 -10.80
N ALA A 77 -8.55 -26.45 -11.75
CA ALA A 77 -9.56 -25.41 -11.47
C ALA A 77 -10.77 -25.39 -12.42
N PRO A 78 -11.53 -26.47 -12.65
CA PRO A 78 -12.90 -26.32 -13.09
C PRO A 78 -13.71 -25.71 -11.94
N GLY A 79 -14.40 -24.59 -12.20
CA GLY A 79 -15.19 -23.88 -11.19
C GLY A 79 -14.40 -22.89 -10.32
N HIS A 80 -13.12 -23.13 -9.99
CA HIS A 80 -12.32 -22.26 -9.10
C HIS A 80 -11.52 -21.15 -9.81
N GLN A 81 -11.70 -20.96 -11.11
CA GLN A 81 -10.94 -19.95 -11.88
C GLN A 81 -11.13 -18.52 -11.32
N HIS A 82 -12.31 -18.23 -10.78
CA HIS A 82 -12.63 -16.96 -10.14
C HIS A 82 -11.84 -16.73 -8.84
N LEU A 83 -11.30 -17.78 -8.21
CA LEU A 83 -10.49 -17.69 -6.99
C LEU A 83 -9.01 -17.46 -7.26
N LEU A 84 -8.53 -17.64 -8.50
CA LEU A 84 -7.09 -17.53 -8.81
C LEU A 84 -6.47 -16.19 -8.35
N PRO A 85 -7.10 -15.02 -8.57
CA PRO A 85 -6.56 -13.76 -8.07
C PRO A 85 -6.47 -13.72 -6.54
N LEU A 86 -7.49 -14.23 -5.85
CA LEU A 86 -7.55 -14.29 -4.38
C LEU A 86 -6.47 -15.22 -3.82
N LEU A 87 -6.24 -16.36 -4.46
CA LEU A 87 -5.22 -17.33 -4.07
C LEU A 87 -3.82 -16.76 -4.26
N VAL A 88 -3.55 -16.10 -5.40
CA VAL A 88 -2.27 -15.40 -5.63
C VAL A 88 -2.03 -14.36 -4.53
N ASP A 89 -3.04 -13.58 -4.19
CA ASP A 89 -2.98 -12.54 -3.16
C ASP A 89 -2.70 -13.11 -1.76
N GLU A 90 -3.34 -14.23 -1.43
CA GLU A 90 -3.22 -14.93 -0.15
C GLU A 90 -1.85 -15.59 -0.01
N VAL A 91 -1.47 -16.44 -0.97
CA VAL A 91 -0.28 -17.30 -0.82
C VAL A 91 1.01 -16.63 -1.30
N GLY A 92 0.89 -15.49 -1.99
CA GLY A 92 2.04 -14.66 -2.36
C GLY A 92 2.96 -15.30 -3.40
N VAL A 93 2.52 -16.35 -4.10
CA VAL A 93 3.19 -16.97 -5.26
C VAL A 93 2.24 -17.06 -6.45
N PRO A 94 2.73 -17.14 -7.70
CA PRO A 94 1.87 -17.35 -8.85
C PRO A 94 1.05 -18.63 -8.70
N VAL A 95 -0.26 -18.54 -8.94
CA VAL A 95 -1.19 -19.67 -8.98
C VAL A 95 -1.73 -19.79 -10.40
N ILE A 96 -1.52 -20.94 -11.03
CA ILE A 96 -1.92 -21.22 -12.41
C ILE A 96 -3.09 -22.20 -12.37
N GLY A 97 -4.24 -21.77 -12.90
CA GLY A 97 -5.36 -22.68 -13.12
C GLY A 97 -5.05 -23.64 -14.27
N LEU A 98 -5.19 -24.94 -14.03
CA LEU A 98 -5.15 -25.94 -15.09
C LEU A 98 -6.48 -25.93 -15.84
N PRO A 99 -6.46 -25.91 -17.19
CA PRO A 99 -7.67 -26.00 -17.98
C PRO A 99 -8.36 -27.36 -17.72
N PRO A 100 -9.71 -27.41 -17.80
CA PRO A 100 -10.38 -28.71 -17.87
C PRO A 100 -9.89 -29.46 -19.13
N PRO A 101 -9.87 -30.80 -19.10
CA PRO A 101 -9.56 -31.59 -20.28
C PRO A 101 -10.58 -31.29 -21.40
N LEU A 102 -10.08 -31.32 -22.63
CA LEU A 102 -10.88 -31.01 -23.80
C LEU A 102 -11.99 -32.06 -23.98
N PRO A 103 -13.21 -31.64 -24.37
CA PRO A 103 -14.24 -32.59 -24.75
C PRO A 103 -13.85 -33.31 -26.04
N ASP A 104 -14.26 -34.56 -26.17
CA ASP A 104 -14.16 -35.31 -27.41
C ASP A 104 -15.07 -34.67 -28.46
N ALA A 105 -14.50 -34.34 -29.61
CA ALA A 105 -15.20 -33.74 -30.73
C ALA A 105 -16.32 -34.63 -31.28
N SER A 106 -16.27 -35.95 -31.04
CA SER A 106 -17.26 -36.91 -31.56
C SER A 106 -18.42 -37.19 -30.61
N THR A 107 -18.19 -37.14 -29.30
CA THR A 107 -19.17 -37.52 -28.27
C THR A 107 -19.59 -36.38 -27.35
N GLY A 108 -18.87 -35.25 -27.34
CA GLY A 108 -19.11 -34.12 -26.44
C GLY A 108 -18.78 -34.40 -24.97
N THR A 109 -18.30 -35.61 -24.63
CA THR A 109 -17.88 -35.99 -23.29
C THR A 109 -16.43 -35.60 -23.05
N PRO A 110 -15.99 -35.36 -21.81
CA PRO A 110 -14.56 -35.10 -21.52
C PRO A 110 -13.72 -36.29 -21.97
N ARG A 111 -12.65 -36.05 -22.73
CA ARG A 111 -11.73 -37.13 -23.14
C ARG A 111 -11.10 -37.79 -21.93
N VAL A 112 -11.18 -39.12 -21.87
CA VAL A 112 -10.52 -39.94 -20.86
C VAL A 112 -9.08 -40.14 -21.31
N ALA A 113 -8.15 -40.18 -20.34
CA ALA A 113 -6.74 -40.44 -20.63
C ALA A 113 -6.59 -41.77 -21.40
N GLY A 114 -6.26 -41.68 -22.69
CA GLY A 114 -6.07 -42.85 -23.55
C GLY A 114 -6.51 -42.68 -25.01
N ASP A 115 -7.41 -41.76 -25.32
CA ASP A 115 -8.05 -41.74 -26.65
C ASP A 115 -7.20 -41.17 -27.80
N ASP A 116 -6.15 -40.38 -27.52
CA ASP A 116 -5.23 -39.95 -28.58
C ASP A 116 -3.82 -39.49 -28.18
N GLY A 117 -3.39 -39.61 -26.91
CA GLY A 117 -1.99 -39.68 -26.44
C GLY A 117 -0.94 -38.61 -26.85
N PHE A 118 -1.21 -37.76 -27.84
CA PHE A 118 -0.24 -36.91 -28.54
C PHE A 118 -0.53 -35.41 -28.38
N GLN A 119 -1.75 -35.01 -27.98
CA GLN A 119 -2.12 -33.58 -27.82
C GLN A 119 -2.03 -33.06 -26.37
N ASP A 120 -2.15 -33.91 -25.34
CA ASP A 120 -2.10 -33.47 -23.93
C ASP A 120 -0.69 -33.21 -23.39
N ASP A 121 0.30 -33.98 -23.83
CA ASP A 121 1.71 -33.82 -23.44
C ASP A 121 2.28 -32.46 -23.86
N HIS A 122 1.82 -31.93 -24.99
CA HIS A 122 2.24 -30.62 -25.47
C HIS A 122 1.69 -29.50 -24.57
N ILE A 123 0.42 -29.61 -24.14
CA ILE A 123 -0.22 -28.65 -23.23
C ILE A 123 0.46 -28.70 -21.85
N ASP A 124 0.73 -29.89 -21.31
CA ASP A 124 1.40 -30.03 -20.02
C ASP A 124 2.83 -29.49 -20.05
N ARG A 125 3.56 -29.66 -21.16
CA ARG A 125 4.86 -29.00 -21.36
C ARG A 125 4.76 -27.48 -21.43
N LEU A 126 3.79 -26.93 -22.16
CA LEU A 126 3.58 -25.48 -22.21
C LEU A 126 3.23 -24.90 -20.84
N LEU A 127 2.40 -25.60 -20.05
CA LEU A 127 2.06 -25.22 -18.69
C LEU A 127 3.27 -25.31 -17.76
N ALA A 128 4.08 -26.38 -17.87
CA ALA A 128 5.32 -26.54 -17.14
C ALA A 128 6.34 -25.46 -17.48
N ASP A 129 6.55 -25.16 -18.77
CA ASP A 129 7.45 -24.10 -19.23
C ASP A 129 7.00 -22.71 -18.73
N ARG A 130 5.69 -22.44 -18.77
CA ARG A 130 5.10 -21.22 -18.20
C ARG A 130 5.33 -21.15 -16.69
N ALA A 131 5.11 -22.25 -15.97
CA ALA A 131 5.35 -22.32 -14.53
C ALA A 131 6.83 -22.08 -14.21
N ALA A 132 7.76 -22.71 -14.93
CA ALA A 132 9.20 -22.51 -14.76
C ALA A 132 9.65 -21.08 -15.10
N SER A 133 9.04 -20.46 -16.10
CA SER A 133 9.26 -19.03 -16.38
C SER A 133 8.81 -18.14 -15.22
N LEU A 134 7.65 -18.44 -14.62
CA LEU A 134 7.13 -17.71 -13.46
C LEU A 134 7.93 -17.95 -12.18
N ALA A 135 8.39 -19.18 -11.92
CA ALA A 135 9.26 -19.51 -10.80
C ALA A 135 10.58 -18.72 -10.86
N ARG A 136 11.18 -18.63 -12.06
CA ARG A 136 12.40 -17.83 -12.31
C ARG A 136 12.20 -16.33 -12.17
N ARG A 137 11.00 -15.82 -12.51
CA ARG A 137 10.63 -14.41 -12.32
C ARG A 137 10.34 -14.06 -10.85
N GLY A 138 10.04 -15.07 -10.03
CA GLY A 138 9.60 -14.90 -8.65
C GLY A 138 8.20 -14.31 -8.53
N PRO A 139 7.61 -14.33 -7.33
CA PRO A 139 6.32 -13.70 -7.11
C PRO A 139 6.39 -12.20 -7.36
N ARG A 140 5.52 -11.69 -8.24
CA ARG A 140 5.30 -10.25 -8.36
C ARG A 140 4.51 -9.84 -7.12
N LYS A 141 5.22 -9.43 -6.05
CA LYS A 141 4.57 -8.96 -4.82
C LYS A 141 3.61 -7.84 -5.18
N VAL A 142 2.33 -8.03 -4.89
CA VAL A 142 1.34 -6.96 -4.97
C VAL A 142 1.82 -5.83 -4.07
N PHE A 143 1.95 -4.62 -4.64
CA PHE A 143 2.37 -3.47 -3.86
C PHE A 143 1.32 -3.17 -2.79
N ARG A 144 1.73 -3.18 -1.52
CA ARG A 144 0.86 -2.85 -0.39
C ARG A 144 1.38 -1.58 0.27
N LEU A 145 0.58 -0.52 0.29
CA LEU A 145 0.94 0.70 0.98
C LEU A 145 0.59 0.56 2.47
N GLY A 146 1.59 0.55 3.35
CA GLY A 146 1.38 0.66 4.79
C GLY A 146 1.15 2.11 5.21
N VAL A 147 0.15 2.40 6.02
CA VAL A 147 -0.18 3.75 6.50
C VAL A 147 -0.19 3.77 8.02
N VAL A 148 0.73 4.56 8.60
CA VAL A 148 0.76 4.87 10.03
C VAL A 148 -0.22 6.01 10.28
N GLY A 149 -1.46 5.66 10.61
CA GLY A 149 -2.55 6.60 10.85
C GLY A 149 -2.69 7.04 12.30
N GLY A 150 -3.72 7.85 12.57
CA GLY A 150 -4.11 8.27 13.92
C GLY A 150 -3.33 9.47 14.48
N VAL A 151 -2.40 10.05 13.72
CA VAL A 151 -1.51 11.13 14.18
C VAL A 151 -1.68 12.48 13.44
N GLY A 152 -2.88 12.92 13.05
CA GLY A 152 -4.19 12.63 13.62
C GLY A 152 -5.14 11.79 12.75
N PRO A 153 -6.31 11.39 13.30
CA PRO A 153 -7.28 10.56 12.58
C PRO A 153 -7.82 11.22 11.30
N ALA A 154 -8.21 12.49 11.38
CA ALA A 154 -8.78 13.24 10.24
C ALA A 154 -7.76 13.41 9.10
N ALA A 155 -6.50 13.72 9.43
CA ALA A 155 -5.41 13.79 8.46
C ALA A 155 -5.16 12.46 7.76
N THR A 156 -5.38 11.33 8.45
CA THR A 156 -5.25 10.01 7.84
C THR A 156 -6.36 9.75 6.83
N VAL A 157 -7.61 10.12 7.15
CA VAL A 157 -8.74 9.99 6.22
C VAL A 157 -8.53 10.88 4.99
N ASP A 158 -8.08 12.12 5.19
CA ASP A 158 -7.73 13.03 4.11
C ASP A 158 -6.62 12.47 3.20
N PHE A 159 -5.57 11.88 3.77
CA PHE A 159 -4.53 11.18 3.01
C PHE A 159 -5.09 10.04 2.16
N LEU A 160 -5.93 9.17 2.74
CA LEU A 160 -6.55 8.06 2.01
C LEU A 160 -7.43 8.56 0.86
N ASN A 161 -8.21 9.62 1.09
CA ASN A 161 -9.02 10.25 0.05
C ASN A 161 -8.15 10.79 -1.10
N LYS A 162 -6.99 11.38 -0.80
CA LYS A 162 -6.03 11.85 -1.82
C LYS A 162 -5.39 10.71 -2.59
N VAL A 163 -5.06 9.59 -1.93
CA VAL A 163 -4.59 8.39 -2.61
C VAL A 163 -5.67 7.87 -3.57
N VAL A 164 -6.91 7.72 -3.11
CA VAL A 164 -8.02 7.26 -3.96
C VAL A 164 -8.24 8.19 -5.15
N ARG A 165 -8.40 9.50 -4.92
CA ARG A 165 -8.61 10.49 -5.98
C ARG A 165 -7.44 10.62 -6.95
N GLY A 166 -6.22 10.42 -6.46
CA GLY A 166 -5.00 10.53 -7.27
C GLY A 166 -4.65 9.27 -8.04
N THR A 167 -5.29 8.13 -7.73
CA THR A 167 -5.07 6.87 -8.45
C THR A 167 -5.88 6.88 -9.73
N ASP A 168 -5.21 6.67 -10.87
CA ASP A 168 -5.88 6.44 -12.15
C ASP A 168 -6.47 5.03 -12.17
N ALA A 169 -7.75 4.92 -11.84
CA ALA A 169 -8.47 3.66 -11.70
C ALA A 169 -9.79 3.71 -12.47
N ALA A 170 -10.07 2.68 -13.26
CA ALA A 170 -11.35 2.54 -13.98
C ALA A 170 -12.36 1.69 -13.20
N ARG A 171 -11.88 0.91 -12.23
CA ARG A 171 -12.65 0.03 -11.35
C ARG A 171 -11.93 -0.17 -10.03
N ASP A 172 -12.64 -0.70 -9.03
CA ASP A 172 -12.13 -0.91 -7.67
C ASP A 172 -10.78 -1.65 -7.61
N GLN A 173 -10.59 -2.66 -8.47
CA GLN A 173 -9.39 -3.51 -8.48
C GLN A 173 -8.14 -2.81 -9.00
N ASP A 174 -8.27 -1.64 -9.62
CA ASP A 174 -7.14 -0.86 -10.10
C ASP A 174 -6.57 0.06 -8.99
N HIS A 175 -7.25 0.19 -7.86
CA HIS A 175 -6.76 0.94 -6.70
C HIS A 175 -5.65 0.21 -5.93
N LEU A 176 -4.85 0.99 -5.19
CA LEU A 176 -3.79 0.45 -4.34
C LEU A 176 -4.37 -0.41 -3.21
N LYS A 177 -3.72 -1.54 -2.94
CA LYS A 177 -3.93 -2.31 -1.71
C LYS A 177 -3.29 -1.54 -0.54
N ILE A 178 -4.09 -1.19 0.46
CA ILE A 178 -3.65 -0.37 1.61
C ILE A 178 -3.78 -1.17 2.90
N LEU A 179 -2.74 -1.15 3.73
CA LEU A 179 -2.74 -1.60 5.11
C LEU A 179 -2.76 -0.36 6.00
N LEU A 180 -3.84 -0.15 6.75
CA LEU A 180 -3.97 1.00 7.63
C LEU A 180 -3.90 0.55 9.08
N GLU A 181 -2.99 1.16 9.85
CA GLU A 181 -3.07 1.14 11.29
C GLU A 181 -3.43 2.54 11.81
N GLN A 182 -4.71 2.74 12.14
CA GLN A 182 -5.21 3.96 12.74
C GLN A 182 -4.97 3.92 14.26
N ASN A 183 -3.87 4.52 14.74
CA ASN A 183 -3.48 4.46 16.14
C ASN A 183 -3.38 5.85 16.80
N PRO A 184 -4.50 6.40 17.30
CA PRO A 184 -4.51 7.69 18.01
C PRO A 184 -3.82 7.65 19.38
N GLN A 185 -3.50 6.47 19.91
CA GLN A 185 -2.81 6.30 21.20
C GLN A 185 -1.30 6.55 21.10
N ILE A 186 -0.75 6.79 19.89
CA ILE A 186 0.62 7.28 19.74
C ILE A 186 0.73 8.64 20.45
N PRO A 187 1.65 8.80 21.43
CA PRO A 187 1.83 10.04 22.19
C PRO A 187 1.93 11.29 21.30
N ASP A 188 1.51 12.44 21.83
CA ASP A 188 1.58 13.69 21.06
C ASP A 188 3.04 14.09 20.77
N ARG A 189 3.33 14.28 19.48
CA ARG A 189 4.67 14.54 18.99
C ARG A 189 5.17 15.92 19.46
N THR A 190 4.29 16.92 19.46
CA THR A 190 4.66 18.28 19.86
C THR A 190 4.90 18.35 21.36
N ALA A 191 4.06 17.71 22.17
CA ALA A 191 4.22 17.65 23.62
C ALA A 191 5.56 17.01 24.01
N PHE A 192 5.96 15.90 23.38
CA PHE A 192 7.28 15.30 23.62
C PHE A 192 8.42 16.23 23.21
N LEU A 193 8.37 16.82 22.01
CA LEU A 193 9.42 17.72 21.51
C LEU A 193 9.56 19.03 22.31
N LEU A 194 8.57 19.35 23.15
CA LEU A 194 8.58 20.49 24.06
C LEU A 194 8.78 20.06 25.53
N ASP A 195 9.25 18.83 25.76
CA ASP A 195 9.54 18.24 27.08
C ASP A 195 8.31 18.17 28.03
N ARG A 196 7.13 17.91 27.47
CA ARG A 196 5.83 17.88 28.19
C ARG A 196 5.07 16.56 28.03
N GLY A 197 5.61 15.57 27.33
CA GLY A 197 4.89 14.35 26.97
C GLY A 197 5.78 13.10 26.88
N ALA A 198 5.14 11.94 26.70
CA ALA A 198 5.83 10.68 26.50
C ALA A 198 6.42 10.56 25.08
N ASP A 199 7.50 9.80 24.94
CA ASP A 199 8.19 9.61 23.65
C ASP A 199 7.33 8.80 22.64
N PRO A 200 6.97 9.37 21.47
CA PRO A 200 6.17 8.67 20.48
C PRO A 200 6.98 7.66 19.65
N ALA A 201 8.32 7.69 19.67
CA ALA A 201 9.15 6.92 18.76
C ALA A 201 8.92 5.41 18.85
N VAL A 202 8.73 4.88 20.07
CA VAL A 202 8.49 3.45 20.28
C VAL A 202 7.15 3.03 19.69
N ALA A 203 6.10 3.84 19.89
CA ALA A 203 4.77 3.55 19.36
C ALA A 203 4.72 3.68 17.82
N LEU A 204 5.41 4.69 17.26
CA LEU A 204 5.60 4.84 15.81
C LEU A 204 6.34 3.64 15.21
N TYR A 205 7.46 3.23 15.81
CA TYR A 205 8.24 2.07 15.36
C TYR A 205 7.42 0.79 15.43
N ALA A 206 6.72 0.54 16.54
CA ALA A 206 5.89 -0.66 16.70
C ALA A 206 4.80 -0.74 15.63
N THR A 207 4.18 0.40 15.31
CA THR A 207 3.18 0.52 14.24
C THR A 207 3.80 0.21 12.86
N CYS A 208 4.97 0.80 12.57
CA CYS A 208 5.69 0.50 11.33
C CYS A 208 6.07 -0.99 11.22
N LYS A 209 6.52 -1.63 12.31
CA LYS A 209 6.84 -3.07 12.31
C LYS A 209 5.62 -3.95 12.13
N ARG A 210 4.45 -3.57 12.64
CA ARG A 210 3.20 -4.30 12.37
C ARG A 210 2.84 -4.25 10.90
N LEU A 211 2.89 -3.06 10.28
CA LEU A 211 2.65 -2.90 8.84
C LEU A 211 3.66 -3.68 7.98
N GLU A 212 4.94 -3.65 8.35
CA GLU A 212 5.99 -4.46 7.70
C GLU A 212 5.66 -5.97 7.77
N ARG A 213 5.28 -6.47 8.96
CA ARG A 213 4.90 -7.89 9.16
C ARG A 213 3.66 -8.29 8.37
N GLN A 214 2.74 -7.36 8.14
CA GLN A 214 1.57 -7.56 7.29
C GLN A 214 1.89 -7.48 5.79
N GLY A 215 3.15 -7.25 5.42
CA GLY A 215 3.63 -7.29 4.05
C GLY A 215 3.51 -5.95 3.31
N ALA A 216 3.54 -4.82 4.01
CA ALA A 216 3.69 -3.51 3.40
C ALA A 216 4.96 -3.47 2.52
N SER A 217 4.86 -2.86 1.35
CA SER A 217 5.97 -2.64 0.40
C SER A 217 6.67 -1.30 0.64
N ALA A 218 5.92 -0.31 1.12
CA ALA A 218 6.41 0.98 1.59
C ALA A 218 5.48 1.50 2.70
N ILE A 219 5.96 2.42 3.52
CA ILE A 219 5.20 3.00 4.63
C ILE A 219 5.05 4.52 4.42
N ALA A 220 3.82 5.02 4.55
CA ALA A 220 3.48 6.43 4.60
C ALA A 220 3.07 6.84 6.01
N ILE A 221 3.47 8.04 6.43
CA ILE A 221 3.07 8.64 7.71
C ILE A 221 2.50 10.04 7.42
N PRO A 222 1.17 10.23 7.29
CA PRO A 222 0.58 11.55 7.02
C PRO A 222 0.62 12.46 8.26
N CYS A 223 1.82 12.80 8.73
CA CYS A 223 2.08 13.68 9.87
C CYS A 223 3.49 14.29 9.79
N ASN A 224 3.58 15.61 9.63
CA ASN A 224 4.86 16.33 9.54
C ASN A 224 5.70 16.16 10.82
N THR A 225 5.10 16.41 11.98
CA THR A 225 5.82 16.32 13.26
C THR A 225 6.36 14.91 13.55
N ALA A 226 5.70 13.85 13.04
CA ALA A 226 6.18 12.48 13.21
C ALA A 226 7.49 12.22 12.43
N HIS A 227 7.79 13.02 11.40
CA HIS A 227 8.99 12.81 10.60
C HIS A 227 10.29 13.15 11.35
N VAL A 228 10.21 13.95 12.42
CA VAL A 228 11.33 14.22 13.33
C VAL A 228 11.91 12.91 13.91
N PHE A 229 11.08 11.87 14.02
CA PHE A 229 11.47 10.58 14.60
C PHE A 229 11.96 9.56 13.55
N LEU A 230 11.88 9.85 12.24
CA LEU A 230 12.32 8.92 11.19
C LEU A 230 13.78 8.44 11.37
N PRO A 231 14.76 9.31 11.68
CA PRO A 231 16.14 8.88 11.89
C PRO A 231 16.30 7.86 13.03
N ARG A 232 15.33 7.81 13.96
CA ARG A 232 15.32 6.86 15.07
C ARG A 232 14.64 5.54 14.72
N ILE A 233 13.82 5.46 13.67
CA ILE A 233 12.99 4.28 13.39
C ILE A 233 13.26 3.64 12.04
N ALA A 234 13.61 4.41 11.01
CA ALA A 234 13.66 3.95 9.63
C ALA A 234 14.71 2.85 9.39
N HIS A 235 15.91 2.98 9.97
CA HIS A 235 17.00 2.01 9.81
C HIS A 235 16.76 0.64 10.46
N ARG A 236 15.65 0.49 11.19
CA ARG A 236 15.24 -0.76 11.85
C ARG A 236 14.15 -1.52 11.07
N LEU A 237 13.78 -1.00 9.90
CA LEU A 237 12.80 -1.57 8.98
C LEU A 237 13.51 -2.06 7.71
N HIS A 238 12.98 -3.11 7.10
CA HIS A 238 13.39 -3.65 5.81
C HIS A 238 12.56 -3.06 4.65
N VAL A 239 11.53 -2.29 4.97
CA VAL A 239 10.66 -1.58 4.02
C VAL A 239 10.88 -0.08 4.15
N PRO A 240 10.92 0.67 3.04
CA PRO A 240 11.15 2.11 3.09
C PRO A 240 9.97 2.85 3.74
N ILE A 241 10.27 3.88 4.51
CA ILE A 241 9.31 4.92 4.87
C ILE A 241 9.48 6.06 3.87
N VAL A 242 8.39 6.50 3.25
CA VAL A 242 8.39 7.66 2.35
C VAL A 242 8.55 8.93 3.18
N ASP A 243 9.66 9.65 2.97
CA ASP A 243 9.94 10.91 3.68
C ASP A 243 9.12 12.06 3.06
N MET A 244 7.97 12.34 3.67
CA MET A 244 7.05 13.40 3.24
C MET A 244 7.72 14.78 3.18
N ILE A 245 8.69 15.05 4.07
CA ILE A 245 9.36 16.36 4.16
C ILE A 245 10.27 16.53 2.95
N ALA A 246 11.11 15.53 2.67
CA ALA A 246 12.01 15.51 1.52
C ALA A 246 11.21 15.62 0.21
N GLU A 247 10.19 14.79 0.04
CA GLU A 247 9.34 14.78 -1.17
C GLU A 247 8.62 16.11 -1.40
N THR A 248 8.15 16.76 -0.32
CA THR A 248 7.51 18.08 -0.40
C THR A 248 8.49 19.14 -0.89
N LEU A 249 9.71 19.17 -0.36
CA LEU A 249 10.70 20.16 -0.75
C LEU A 249 11.23 19.89 -2.17
N ASP A 250 11.42 18.63 -2.56
CA ASP A 250 11.78 18.26 -3.93
C ASP A 250 10.67 18.63 -4.93
N CYS A 251 9.41 18.50 -4.53
CA CYS A 251 8.27 18.99 -5.31
C CYS A 251 8.36 20.51 -5.54
N ILE A 252 8.66 21.27 -4.50
CA ILE A 252 8.81 22.73 -4.59
C ILE A 252 9.96 23.12 -5.51
N VAL A 253 11.14 22.49 -5.35
CA VAL A 253 12.29 22.76 -6.23
C VAL A 253 11.92 22.52 -7.70
N ARG A 254 11.24 21.39 -7.99
CA ARG A 254 10.81 21.07 -9.36
C ARG A 254 9.81 22.07 -9.95
N GLN A 255 8.92 22.62 -9.12
CA GLN A 255 7.83 23.48 -9.60
C GLN A 255 8.17 24.97 -9.60
N HIS A 256 9.06 25.41 -8.70
CA HIS A 256 9.27 26.82 -8.39
C HIS A 256 10.74 27.24 -8.37
N GLY A 257 11.69 26.31 -8.55
CA GLY A 257 13.11 26.59 -8.43
C GLY A 257 13.62 26.54 -7.00
N SER A 258 14.94 26.60 -6.83
CA SER A 258 15.62 26.53 -5.53
C SER A 258 15.77 27.90 -4.83
N ASP A 259 15.53 29.01 -5.53
CA ASP A 259 15.61 30.37 -5.01
C ASP A 259 14.29 30.88 -4.41
N VAL A 260 13.23 30.08 -4.49
CA VAL A 260 11.91 30.44 -3.96
C VAL A 260 11.93 30.57 -2.42
N HIS A 261 11.30 31.63 -1.92
CA HIS A 261 11.05 31.81 -0.49
C HIS A 261 9.78 31.08 -0.08
N ILE A 262 9.91 30.17 0.89
CA ILE A 262 8.84 29.26 1.30
C ILE A 262 8.36 29.61 2.71
N GLY A 263 7.10 30.00 2.86
CA GLY A 263 6.44 30.08 4.15
C GLY A 263 6.09 28.70 4.69
N LEU A 264 6.31 28.45 5.99
CA LEU A 264 5.91 27.22 6.67
C LEU A 264 4.82 27.50 7.70
N LEU A 265 3.64 26.92 7.51
CA LEU A 265 2.62 26.83 8.56
C LEU A 265 2.65 25.44 9.17
N ALA A 266 3.17 25.30 10.38
CA ALA A 266 3.30 24.01 11.04
C ALA A 266 3.13 24.12 12.55
N THR A 267 3.06 22.97 13.23
CA THR A 267 3.10 22.93 14.69
C THR A 267 4.41 23.51 15.21
N SER A 268 4.41 24.06 16.43
CA SER A 268 5.64 24.54 17.06
C SER A 268 6.67 23.42 17.24
N GLY A 269 6.22 22.18 17.45
CA GLY A 269 7.12 21.02 17.47
C GLY A 269 7.84 20.81 16.13
N THR A 270 7.12 20.95 15.02
CA THR A 270 7.71 20.85 13.67
C THR A 270 8.70 21.99 13.42
N VAL A 271 8.32 23.23 13.72
CA VAL A 271 9.18 24.42 13.53
C VAL A 271 10.44 24.30 14.38
N ASN A 272 10.29 24.05 15.69
CA ASN A 272 11.41 24.04 16.65
C ASN A 272 12.34 22.84 16.45
N SER A 273 11.84 21.70 15.96
CA SER A 273 12.69 20.55 15.62
C SER A 273 13.67 20.84 14.49
N GLY A 274 13.39 21.84 13.65
CA GLY A 274 14.18 22.16 12.48
C GLY A 274 14.10 21.12 11.34
N VAL A 275 13.17 20.16 11.37
CA VAL A 275 13.10 19.09 10.36
C VAL A 275 12.96 19.63 8.93
N TYR A 276 12.08 20.63 8.73
CA TYR A 276 11.96 21.33 7.45
C TYR A 276 13.16 22.24 7.18
N ALA A 277 13.67 22.95 8.19
CA ALA A 277 14.78 23.89 8.02
C ALA A 277 16.07 23.19 7.55
N ALA A 278 16.39 22.04 8.15
CA ALA A 278 17.54 21.23 7.78
C ALA A 278 17.40 20.69 6.35
N ALA A 279 16.24 20.12 6.01
CA ALA A 279 15.98 19.56 4.69
C ALA A 279 15.90 20.63 3.58
N ALA A 280 15.39 21.83 3.89
CA ALA A 280 15.34 22.97 2.98
C ALA A 280 16.74 23.52 2.69
N LYS A 281 17.58 23.66 3.72
CA LYS A 281 18.96 24.12 3.58
C LYS A 281 19.78 23.21 2.64
N GLN A 282 19.58 21.89 2.71
CA GLN A 282 20.24 20.93 1.81
C GLN A 282 19.86 21.12 0.33
N ARG A 283 18.70 21.75 0.06
CA ARG A 283 18.17 22.02 -1.28
C ARG A 283 18.37 23.48 -1.73
N GLY A 284 19.08 24.28 -0.94
CA GLY A 284 19.29 25.71 -1.22
C GLY A 284 18.05 26.59 -1.02
N LEU A 285 17.00 26.07 -0.39
CA LEU A 285 15.73 26.77 -0.22
C LEU A 285 15.75 27.71 0.99
N THR A 286 15.09 28.86 0.87
CA THR A 286 14.88 29.81 1.97
C THR A 286 13.53 29.55 2.65
N LEU A 287 13.57 29.14 3.92
CA LEU A 287 12.38 28.87 4.73
C LEU A 287 12.05 30.05 5.64
N LEU A 288 10.80 30.51 5.58
CA LEU A 288 10.23 31.58 6.38
C LEU A 288 9.19 30.99 7.35
N VAL A 289 9.26 31.38 8.61
CA VAL A 289 8.32 30.94 9.66
C VAL A 289 7.60 32.15 10.26
N PRO A 290 6.37 31.98 10.78
CA PRO A 290 5.66 33.05 11.46
C PRO A 290 6.43 33.54 12.70
N SER A 291 6.24 34.80 13.08
CA SER A 291 6.65 35.31 14.40
C SER A 291 6.04 34.50 15.53
N ASN A 292 6.60 34.60 16.74
CA ASN A 292 6.07 33.90 17.91
C ASN A 292 4.58 34.19 18.15
N ALA A 293 4.13 35.43 17.94
CA ALA A 293 2.73 35.80 18.13
C ALA A 293 1.81 35.14 17.09
N ALA A 294 2.22 35.11 15.82
CA ALA A 294 1.48 34.42 14.76
C ALA A 294 1.54 32.89 14.92
N GLN A 295 2.67 32.34 15.37
CA GLN A 295 2.83 30.91 15.63
C GLN A 295 1.89 30.43 16.74
N LEU A 296 1.62 31.25 17.78
CA LEU A 296 0.60 30.94 18.78
C LEU A 296 -0.80 30.83 18.17
N LYS A 297 -1.14 31.69 17.20
CA LYS A 297 -2.40 31.61 16.46
C LYS A 297 -2.47 30.35 15.60
N VAL A 298 -1.40 29.99 14.91
CA VAL A 298 -1.32 28.71 14.18
C VAL A 298 -1.57 27.52 15.11
N MET A 299 -0.95 27.52 16.30
CA MET A 299 -1.18 26.48 17.30
C MET A 299 -2.63 26.47 17.81
N ASN A 300 -3.23 27.64 18.06
CA ASN A 300 -4.64 27.74 18.44
C ASN A 300 -5.58 27.25 17.34
N ALA A 301 -5.30 27.56 16.07
CA ALA A 301 -6.07 27.05 14.95
C ALA A 301 -6.00 25.52 14.85
N ILE A 302 -4.84 24.91 15.14
CA ILE A 302 -4.67 23.45 15.06
C ILE A 302 -5.26 22.74 16.29
N TYR A 303 -4.91 23.19 17.50
CA TYR A 303 -5.14 22.49 18.77
C TYR A 303 -6.08 23.20 19.74
N GLY A 304 -6.46 24.45 19.48
CA GLY A 304 -7.31 25.22 20.38
C GLY A 304 -8.69 24.58 20.58
N PRO A 305 -9.48 25.07 21.56
CA PRO A 305 -10.80 24.52 21.85
C PRO A 305 -11.75 24.50 20.64
N LEU A 306 -11.59 25.49 19.74
CA LEU A 306 -12.29 25.60 18.47
C LEU A 306 -11.34 25.38 17.27
N GLY A 307 -10.34 24.52 17.47
CA GLY A 307 -9.31 24.19 16.48
C GLY A 307 -9.70 23.00 15.59
N ILE A 308 -8.89 22.77 14.56
CA ILE A 308 -9.15 21.78 13.52
C ILE A 308 -9.16 20.35 14.08
N LYS A 309 -8.24 20.04 15.01
CA LYS A 309 -8.22 18.71 15.65
C LYS A 309 -9.44 18.45 16.54
N ALA A 310 -10.15 19.49 16.95
CA ALA A 310 -11.42 19.37 17.68
C ALA A 310 -12.65 19.33 16.73
N GLY A 311 -12.44 19.34 15.40
CA GLY A 311 -13.50 19.21 14.40
C GLY A 311 -13.97 20.54 13.78
N TYR A 312 -13.36 21.67 14.14
CA TYR A 312 -13.75 22.98 13.60
C TYR A 312 -12.91 23.35 12.37
N THR A 313 -13.56 23.60 11.25
CA THR A 313 -12.90 23.97 9.98
C THR A 313 -13.23 25.38 9.50
N GLN A 314 -13.99 26.14 10.30
CA GLN A 314 -14.44 27.50 10.00
C GLN A 314 -14.36 28.39 11.24
N GLY A 315 -14.36 29.71 11.04
CA GLY A 315 -14.42 30.69 12.12
C GLY A 315 -13.06 31.02 12.73
N GLY A 316 -12.89 30.78 14.03
CA GLY A 316 -11.70 31.21 14.77
C GLY A 316 -10.39 30.63 14.22
N CYS A 317 -10.38 29.33 13.90
CA CYS A 317 -9.21 28.67 13.32
C CYS A 317 -8.82 29.27 11.96
N GLU A 318 -9.79 29.60 11.10
CA GLU A 318 -9.53 30.24 9.81
C GLU A 318 -8.94 31.64 9.98
N THR A 319 -9.50 32.43 10.90
CA THR A 319 -9.03 33.80 11.22
C THR A 319 -7.59 33.78 11.71
N ASP A 320 -7.27 32.84 12.60
CA ASP A 320 -5.93 32.66 13.15
C ASP A 320 -4.91 32.26 12.07
N LEU A 321 -5.27 31.33 11.19
CA LEU A 321 -4.43 30.95 10.05
C LEU A 321 -4.23 32.12 9.09
N GLN A 322 -5.30 32.88 8.78
CA GLN A 322 -5.19 34.03 7.89
C GLN A 322 -4.22 35.09 8.42
N SER A 323 -4.16 35.28 9.74
CA SER A 323 -3.18 36.19 10.36
C SER A 323 -1.74 35.75 10.07
N ALA A 324 -1.43 34.46 10.18
CA ALA A 324 -0.10 33.93 9.91
C ALA A 324 0.23 33.93 8.41
N ILE A 325 -0.75 33.61 7.55
CA ILE A 325 -0.62 33.69 6.08
C ILE A 325 -0.29 35.12 5.64
N ASN A 326 -1.02 36.12 6.16
CA ASN A 326 -0.76 37.53 5.87
C ASN A 326 0.66 37.95 6.27
N GLU A 327 1.17 37.44 7.38
CA GLU A 327 2.53 37.73 7.83
C GLU A 327 3.57 37.11 6.90
N LEU A 328 3.45 35.82 6.59
CA LEU A 328 4.35 35.11 5.67
C LEU A 328 4.38 35.78 4.28
N ALA A 329 3.22 36.21 3.78
CA ALA A 329 3.12 36.97 2.54
C ALA A 329 3.93 38.28 2.59
N ARG A 330 3.78 39.05 3.67
CA ARG A 330 4.47 40.33 3.87
C ARG A 330 5.99 40.20 3.93
N ILE A 331 6.49 39.10 4.49
CA ILE A 331 7.92 38.81 4.57
C ILE A 331 8.46 38.08 3.32
N GLY A 332 7.63 37.97 2.27
CA GLY A 332 8.09 37.59 0.93
C GLY A 332 7.92 36.12 0.57
N ALA A 333 7.10 35.35 1.29
CA ALA A 333 6.78 33.99 0.89
C ALA A 333 6.10 33.98 -0.50
N ARG A 334 6.51 33.04 -1.35
CA ARG A 334 5.96 32.79 -2.71
C ARG A 334 5.36 31.40 -2.84
N ALA A 335 5.80 30.47 -2.00
CA ALA A 335 5.15 29.20 -1.75
C ALA A 335 4.83 29.09 -0.26
N LEU A 336 3.78 28.35 0.09
CA LEU A 336 3.31 28.15 1.45
C LEU A 336 3.10 26.66 1.69
N ILE A 337 3.94 26.06 2.52
CA ILE A 337 3.78 24.67 2.97
C ILE A 337 2.73 24.63 4.07
N LEU A 338 1.69 23.82 3.84
CA LEU A 338 0.71 23.40 4.84
C LEU A 338 1.31 22.29 5.73
N GLY A 339 2.36 22.64 6.47
CA GLY A 339 3.20 21.76 7.31
C GLY A 339 2.52 21.16 8.55
N CYS A 340 1.19 21.23 8.66
CA CYS A 340 0.39 20.37 9.53
C CYS A 340 -0.74 19.79 8.68
N THR A 341 -0.91 18.47 8.72
CA THR A 341 -1.78 17.73 7.79
C THR A 341 -3.28 17.98 8.02
N GLU A 342 -3.64 18.71 9.08
CA GLU A 342 -4.97 19.26 9.30
C GLU A 342 -5.26 20.57 8.55
N LEU A 343 -4.23 21.35 8.20
CA LEU A 343 -4.41 22.66 7.55
C LEU A 343 -5.14 22.61 6.19
N PRO A 344 -4.96 21.59 5.33
CA PRO A 344 -5.71 21.49 4.07
C PRO A 344 -7.24 21.41 4.25
N MET A 345 -7.75 21.12 5.46
CA MET A 345 -9.18 21.12 5.75
C MET A 345 -9.78 22.54 5.81
N VAL A 346 -8.95 23.56 6.02
CA VAL A 346 -9.34 24.98 6.11
C VAL A 346 -8.76 25.78 4.94
N VAL A 347 -7.47 25.57 4.63
CA VAL A 347 -6.78 26.28 3.57
C VAL A 347 -6.77 25.40 2.31
N GLN A 348 -7.76 25.62 1.45
CA GLN A 348 -7.99 24.84 0.24
C GLN A 348 -7.49 25.54 -1.03
N GLY A 349 -7.32 24.75 -2.10
CA GLY A 349 -6.93 25.23 -3.43
C GLY A 349 -5.43 25.12 -3.70
N HIS A 350 -5.00 25.69 -4.82
CA HIS A 350 -3.60 25.63 -5.29
C HIS A 350 -2.83 26.93 -5.07
N THR A 351 -3.54 28.04 -4.84
CA THR A 351 -2.91 29.33 -4.58
C THR A 351 -3.70 30.09 -3.51
N ARG A 352 -3.02 30.94 -2.75
CA ARG A 352 -3.61 31.85 -1.77
C ARG A 352 -3.11 33.26 -2.01
N ASP A 353 -4.04 34.19 -2.19
CA ASP A 353 -3.74 35.62 -2.24
C ASP A 353 -3.81 36.21 -0.83
N ALA A 354 -2.77 36.92 -0.43
CA ALA A 354 -2.72 37.62 0.86
C ALA A 354 -1.82 38.85 0.72
N GLN A 355 -2.28 40.01 1.22
CA GLN A 355 -1.49 41.26 1.17
C GLN A 355 -1.03 41.64 -0.25
N GLY A 356 -1.83 41.34 -1.28
CA GLY A 356 -1.45 41.58 -2.69
C GLY A 356 -0.40 40.62 -3.25
N ILE A 357 -0.03 39.59 -2.49
CA ILE A 357 0.93 38.56 -2.88
C ILE A 357 0.20 37.25 -3.12
N ARG A 358 0.38 36.70 -4.33
CA ARG A 358 -0.06 35.35 -4.66
C ARG A 358 1.00 34.33 -4.24
N MET A 359 0.61 33.37 -3.40
CA MET A 359 1.45 32.26 -2.97
C MET A 359 0.93 30.94 -3.51
N ALA A 360 1.82 30.06 -3.98
CA ALA A 360 1.48 28.67 -4.25
C ALA A 360 1.22 27.93 -2.94
N LEU A 361 0.12 27.18 -2.85
CA LEU A 361 -0.16 26.31 -1.71
C LEU A 361 0.44 24.93 -1.99
N VAL A 362 1.26 24.46 -1.06
CA VAL A 362 1.89 23.15 -1.13
C VAL A 362 1.39 22.31 0.03
N ASP A 363 0.67 21.25 -0.29
CA ASP A 363 0.12 20.31 0.67
C ASP A 363 1.01 19.06 0.75
N PRO A 364 1.75 18.87 1.86
CA PRO A 364 2.61 17.69 2.04
C PRO A 364 1.84 16.36 1.96
N THR A 365 0.56 16.34 2.36
CA THR A 365 -0.27 15.13 2.31
C THR A 365 -0.56 14.74 0.85
N GLU A 366 -0.83 15.71 -0.01
CA GLU A 366 -1.03 15.51 -1.45
C GLU A 366 0.27 15.02 -2.12
N VAL A 367 1.41 15.62 -1.77
CA VAL A 367 2.71 15.19 -2.29
C VAL A 367 3.03 13.76 -1.87
N LEU A 368 2.81 13.42 -0.59
CA LEU A 368 2.98 12.07 -0.06
C LEU A 368 2.09 11.07 -0.81
N ALA A 369 0.81 11.41 -1.04
CA ALA A 369 -0.13 10.53 -1.74
C ALA A 369 0.33 10.24 -3.17
N ARG A 370 0.70 11.28 -3.93
CA ARG A 370 1.25 11.13 -5.29
C ARG A 370 2.51 10.28 -5.31
N ARG A 371 3.40 10.46 -4.32
CA ARG A 371 4.61 9.67 -4.21
C ARG A 371 4.31 8.19 -3.98
N CYS A 372 3.36 7.89 -3.10
CA CYS A 372 2.95 6.51 -2.82
C CYS A 372 2.33 5.83 -4.06
N ILE A 373 1.51 6.57 -4.82
CA ILE A 373 0.95 6.08 -6.09
C ILE A 373 2.07 5.80 -7.10
N ALA A 374 3.02 6.72 -7.28
CA ALA A 374 4.16 6.53 -8.17
C ALA A 374 4.97 5.26 -7.82
N LEU A 375 5.24 5.02 -6.53
CA LEU A 375 5.92 3.82 -6.05
C LEU A 375 5.14 2.53 -6.38
N SER A 376 3.81 2.55 -6.30
CA SER A 376 2.98 1.38 -6.65
C SER A 376 3.06 1.02 -8.13
N LEU A 377 3.35 1.99 -9.00
CA LEU A 377 3.51 1.81 -10.44
C LEU A 377 4.94 1.41 -10.83
N GLY A 378 5.87 1.32 -9.87
CA GLY A 378 7.28 1.04 -10.12
C GLY A 378 8.06 2.24 -10.63
N THR A 379 7.51 3.46 -10.51
CA THR A 379 8.18 4.70 -10.89
C THR A 379 9.10 5.14 -9.75
N PRO A 380 10.39 5.42 -10.02
CA PRO A 380 11.37 5.76 -9.00
C PRO A 380 11.12 7.10 -8.33
#